data_AF-A0A2H3BBG6-F1
#
_entry.id   AF-A0A2H3BBG6-F1
#
_cell.length_a   1.000
_cell.length_b   1.000
_cell.length_c   1.000
_cell.angle_alpha   90.00
_cell.angle_beta   90.00
_cell.angle_gamma   90.00
#
_symmetry.space_group_name_H-M   'P 1'
#
loop_
_entity.id
_entity.type
_entity.pdbx_description
1 polymer ?
#
loop_
_entity_poly.entity_id
_entity_poly.type
_entity_poly.pdbx_seq_one_letter_code
_entity_poly.pdbx_strand_id
1 'polypeptide(L)'
;WAVIIGIDAYPFSPLRGCVSDARTMTRYLINDLNVPGSQIDLLLASRDVPGCQDFPDVNSVKFPSRKNIVQILLNLRANPLIKPGDNIIVYFSGHGSSYSCEEYFPRETCGHIGAIEAICPVDRNERDKDGRIISDISDRELNAILTLVRRKGANITVIADCCHAASLTRG
;
A
#
# COMPACT_ATOMS: atom_id res chain seq x y z
N TRP A 1 10.11 -2.08 -11.19
CA TRP A 1 9.79 -2.61 -9.84
C TRP A 1 8.33 -2.35 -9.53
N ALA A 2 7.70 -3.23 -8.75
CA ALA A 2 6.33 -3.00 -8.32
C ALA A 2 6.05 -3.53 -6.91
N VAL A 3 5.17 -2.81 -6.20
CA VAL A 3 4.52 -3.26 -4.96
C VAL A 3 3.03 -3.27 -5.21
N ILE A 4 2.41 -4.44 -5.11
CA ILE A 4 1.00 -4.66 -5.41
C ILE A 4 0.29 -5.14 -4.15
N ILE A 5 -0.77 -4.44 -3.73
CA ILE A 5 -1.51 -4.71 -2.50
C ILE A 5 -2.99 -4.88 -2.84
N GLY A 6 -3.59 -6.02 -2.45
CA GLY A 6 -5.01 -6.30 -2.62
C GLY A 6 -5.62 -6.92 -1.37
N ILE A 7 -6.65 -6.28 -0.82
CA ILE A 7 -7.22 -6.66 0.48
C ILE A 7 -8.75 -6.84 0.37
N ASP A 8 -9.22 -8.08 0.48
CA ASP A 8 -10.64 -8.40 0.59
C ASP A 8 -11.03 -8.78 2.03
N ALA A 9 -10.13 -9.48 2.74
CA ALA A 9 -10.41 -10.12 4.02
C ALA A 9 -10.30 -9.18 5.22
N TYR A 10 -10.91 -8.00 5.15
CA TYR A 10 -11.04 -7.11 6.30
C TYR A 10 -11.92 -7.77 7.39
N PRO A 11 -11.53 -7.69 8.67
CA PRO A 11 -12.34 -8.22 9.78
C PRO A 11 -13.74 -7.60 9.85
N PHE A 12 -13.84 -6.32 9.49
CA PHE A 12 -15.09 -5.56 9.42
C PHE A 12 -15.31 -5.06 7.99
N SER A 13 -16.54 -5.17 7.49
CA SER A 13 -16.92 -4.77 6.12
C SER A 13 -16.01 -5.38 5.03
N PRO A 14 -15.92 -6.72 4.94
CA PRO A 14 -15.05 -7.37 3.95
C PRO A 14 -15.44 -7.00 2.52
N LEU A 15 -14.44 -6.86 1.67
CA LEU A 15 -14.61 -6.53 0.26
C LEU A 15 -14.66 -7.79 -0.60
N ARG A 16 -14.92 -7.57 -1.89
CA ARG A 16 -14.85 -8.57 -2.95
C ARG A 16 -14.31 -7.86 -4.19
N GLY A 17 -13.15 -8.28 -4.66
CA GLY A 17 -12.59 -7.81 -5.93
C GLY A 17 -11.17 -7.28 -5.80
N CYS A 18 -10.78 -6.73 -4.65
CA CYS A 18 -9.49 -6.08 -4.48
C CYS A 18 -8.32 -7.04 -4.70
N VAL A 19 -8.46 -8.30 -4.28
CA VAL A 19 -7.47 -9.34 -4.60
C VAL A 19 -7.48 -9.66 -6.09
N SER A 20 -8.65 -9.75 -6.73
CA SER A 20 -8.75 -9.99 -8.17
C SER A 20 -8.09 -8.88 -8.99
N ASP A 21 -8.26 -7.62 -8.58
CA ASP A 21 -7.67 -6.46 -9.24
C ASP A 21 -6.15 -6.46 -9.08
N ALA A 22 -5.66 -6.72 -7.87
CA ALA A 22 -4.22 -6.90 -7.61
C ALA A 22 -3.61 -8.03 -8.46
N ARG A 23 -4.31 -9.17 -8.60
CA ARG A 23 -3.86 -10.28 -9.47
C ARG A 23 -3.85 -9.86 -10.94
N THR A 24 -4.85 -9.10 -11.39
CA THR A 24 -4.94 -8.61 -12.77
C THR A 24 -3.83 -7.61 -13.08
N MET A 25 -3.57 -6.67 -12.17
CA MET A 25 -2.43 -5.75 -12.29
C MET A 25 -1.11 -6.52 -12.34
N THR A 26 -0.93 -7.54 -11.48
CA THR A 26 0.27 -8.39 -11.49
C THR A 26 0.47 -9.09 -12.84
N ARG A 27 -0.58 -9.69 -13.41
CA ARG A 27 -0.52 -10.31 -14.75
C ARG A 27 -0.15 -9.29 -15.82
N TYR A 28 -0.75 -8.10 -15.80
CA TYR A 28 -0.45 -7.04 -16.75
C TYR A 28 1.02 -6.60 -16.68
N LEU A 29 1.55 -6.41 -15.47
CA LEU A 29 2.96 -6.03 -15.30
C LEU A 29 3.92 -7.08 -15.87
N ILE A 30 3.63 -8.37 -15.65
CA ILE A 30 4.48 -9.47 -16.11
C ILE A 30 4.34 -9.66 -17.62
N ASN A 31 3.11 -9.80 -18.12
CA ASN A 31 2.84 -10.27 -19.48
C ASN A 31 2.94 -9.15 -20.53
N ASP A 32 2.50 -7.94 -20.17
CA ASP A 32 2.41 -6.83 -21.13
C ASP A 32 3.56 -5.84 -20.96
N LEU A 33 3.95 -5.56 -19.71
CA LEU A 33 5.06 -4.64 -19.41
C LEU A 33 6.41 -5.32 -19.19
N ASN A 34 6.46 -6.66 -19.26
CA ASN A 34 7.67 -7.46 -19.10
C ASN A 34 8.45 -7.17 -17.80
N VAL A 35 7.74 -6.80 -16.72
CA VAL A 35 8.35 -6.64 -15.39
C VAL A 35 8.68 -8.03 -14.86
N PRO A 36 9.96 -8.33 -14.53
CA PRO A 36 10.31 -9.62 -13.96
C PRO A 36 9.56 -9.85 -12.64
N GLY A 37 9.00 -11.05 -12.44
CA GLY A 37 8.29 -11.38 -11.19
C GLY A 37 9.17 -11.19 -9.94
N SER A 38 10.48 -11.40 -10.05
CA SER A 38 11.45 -11.14 -8.99
C SER A 38 11.56 -9.66 -8.57
N GLN A 39 11.02 -8.74 -9.38
CA GLN A 39 10.91 -7.30 -9.08
C GLN A 39 9.51 -6.87 -8.64
N ILE A 40 8.63 -7.82 -8.39
CA ILE A 40 7.25 -7.60 -7.93
C ILE A 40 7.11 -8.18 -6.52
N ASP A 41 6.76 -7.31 -5.60
CA ASP A 41 6.34 -7.68 -4.25
C ASP A 41 4.81 -7.63 -4.18
N LEU A 42 4.18 -8.75 -3.80
CA LEU A 42 2.73 -8.92 -3.80
C LEU A 42 2.21 -9.13 -2.37
N LEU A 43 1.21 -8.38 -1.95
CA LEU A 43 0.55 -8.54 -0.66
C LEU A 43 -0.94 -8.77 -0.85
N LEU A 44 -1.44 -9.92 -0.39
CA LEU A 44 -2.83 -10.33 -0.62
C LEU A 44 -3.48 -10.84 0.67
N ALA A 45 -4.72 -10.41 0.90
CA ALA A 45 -5.60 -11.00 1.90
C ALA A 45 -6.96 -11.32 1.28
N SER A 46 -7.18 -12.59 0.96
CA SER A 46 -8.45 -13.11 0.44
C SER A 46 -9.20 -13.90 1.50
N ARG A 47 -10.54 -13.92 1.43
CA ARG A 47 -11.38 -14.75 2.31
C ARG A 47 -11.44 -16.20 1.87
N ASP A 48 -11.40 -16.43 0.56
CA ASP A 48 -11.79 -17.71 -0.04
C ASP A 48 -10.60 -18.56 -0.49
N VAL A 49 -9.41 -17.95 -0.62
CA VAL A 49 -8.22 -18.63 -1.13
C VAL A 49 -6.99 -18.33 -0.27
N PRO A 50 -6.42 -19.32 0.44
CA PRO A 50 -5.14 -19.16 1.10
C PRO A 50 -4.03 -19.18 0.03
N GLY A 51 -3.40 -18.02 -0.20
CA GLY A 51 -2.02 -17.92 -0.71
C GLY A 51 -1.68 -18.44 -2.13
N CYS A 52 -1.28 -17.50 -2.98
CA CYS A 52 -0.12 -17.56 -3.90
C CYS A 52 0.09 -18.66 -4.97
N GLN A 53 -0.85 -19.55 -5.28
CA GLN A 53 -0.61 -20.52 -6.38
C GLN A 53 -0.57 -19.88 -7.78
N ASP A 54 -1.09 -18.66 -7.93
CA ASP A 54 -1.24 -18.01 -9.24
C ASP A 54 0.06 -17.41 -9.81
N PHE A 55 1.10 -17.20 -8.98
CA PHE A 55 2.32 -16.49 -9.40
C PHE A 55 3.58 -17.16 -8.82
N PRO A 56 4.16 -18.16 -9.50
CA PRO A 56 5.38 -18.83 -9.01
C PRO A 56 6.61 -17.93 -9.06
N ASP A 57 6.64 -16.95 -9.96
CA ASP A 57 7.82 -16.12 -10.22
C ASP A 57 7.88 -14.82 -9.41
N VAL A 58 6.85 -14.50 -8.60
CA VAL A 58 6.88 -13.30 -7.75
C VAL A 58 7.76 -13.51 -6.53
N ASN A 59 8.49 -12.46 -6.15
CA ASN A 59 9.52 -12.55 -5.12
C ASN A 59 8.98 -13.05 -3.76
N SER A 60 7.79 -12.59 -3.38
CA SER A 60 7.06 -13.11 -2.23
C SER A 60 5.60 -12.68 -2.26
N VAL A 61 4.71 -13.55 -1.77
CA VAL A 61 3.34 -13.17 -1.41
C VAL A 61 3.27 -13.03 0.10
N LYS A 62 2.95 -11.84 0.59
CA LYS A 62 2.89 -11.53 2.03
C LYS A 62 1.48 -11.15 2.46
N PHE A 63 1.21 -11.30 3.76
CA PHE A 63 -0.01 -10.78 4.35
C PHE A 63 0.04 -9.24 4.43
N PRO A 64 -1.00 -8.49 4.01
CA PRO A 64 -1.02 -7.03 3.95
C PRO A 64 -1.29 -6.37 5.32
N SER A 65 -0.51 -6.77 6.34
CA SER A 65 -0.48 -6.08 7.63
C SER A 65 0.16 -4.70 7.48
N ARG A 66 -0.17 -3.78 8.41
CA ARG A 66 0.45 -2.45 8.47
C ARG A 66 1.97 -2.54 8.41
N LYS A 67 2.53 -3.42 9.24
CA LYS A 67 3.97 -3.64 9.34
C LYS A 67 4.56 -4.09 8.00
N ASN A 68 3.92 -5.03 7.31
CA ASN A 68 4.43 -5.57 6.06
C ASN A 68 4.36 -4.54 4.93
N ILE A 69 3.27 -3.77 4.84
CA ILE A 69 3.13 -2.70 3.85
C ILE A 69 4.20 -1.63 4.06
N VAL A 70 4.36 -1.11 5.28
CA VAL A 70 5.38 -0.09 5.56
C VAL A 70 6.80 -0.61 5.30
N GLN A 71 7.10 -1.84 5.74
CA GLN A 71 8.42 -2.43 5.55
C GLN A 71 8.77 -2.60 4.06
N ILE A 72 7.82 -3.03 3.23
CA ILE A 72 8.10 -3.27 1.81
C ILE A 72 8.36 -1.97 1.06
N LEU A 73 7.61 -0.92 1.38
CA LEU A 73 7.81 0.41 0.79
C LEU A 73 9.17 0.99 1.21
N LEU A 74 9.56 0.80 2.48
CA LEU A 74 10.90 1.19 2.96
C LEU A 74 12.01 0.35 2.31
N ASN A 75 11.76 -0.93 1.99
CA ASN A 75 12.74 -1.79 1.32
C ASN A 75 13.05 -1.29 -0.10
N LEU A 76 12.12 -0.64 -0.81
CA LEU A 76 12.40 0.00 -2.10
C LEU A 76 13.54 1.02 -1.98
N ARG A 77 13.54 1.82 -0.91
CA ARG A 77 14.65 2.74 -0.63
C ARG A 77 15.95 1.96 -0.38
N ALA A 78 15.91 0.91 0.42
CA ALA A 78 17.12 0.14 0.77
C ALA A 78 17.67 -0.73 -0.38
N ASN A 79 16.86 -1.02 -1.41
CA ASN A 79 17.21 -1.97 -2.46
C ASN A 79 18.32 -1.45 -3.40
N PRO A 80 19.53 -2.04 -3.40
CA PRO A 80 20.64 -1.56 -4.23
C PRO A 80 20.45 -1.80 -5.74
N LEU A 81 19.49 -2.66 -6.12
CA LEU A 81 19.20 -2.96 -7.52
C LEU A 81 18.33 -1.88 -8.19
N ILE A 82 17.69 -1.01 -7.41
CA ILE A 82 16.91 0.13 -7.92
C ILE A 82 17.88 1.28 -8.23
N LYS A 83 17.95 1.64 -9.51
CA LYS A 83 18.83 2.68 -10.05
C LYS A 83 18.06 3.98 -10.33
N PRO A 84 18.75 5.14 -10.38
CA PRO A 84 18.15 6.36 -10.89
C PRO A 84 17.58 6.16 -12.29
N GLY A 85 16.36 6.65 -12.53
CA GLY A 85 15.60 6.47 -13.77
C GLY A 85 14.69 5.24 -13.79
N ASP A 86 14.82 4.30 -12.85
CA ASP A 86 13.93 3.14 -12.78
C ASP A 86 12.49 3.55 -12.46
N ASN A 87 11.53 2.84 -13.07
CA ASN A 87 10.11 3.01 -12.79
C ASN A 87 9.66 2.06 -11.66
N ILE A 88 8.93 2.63 -10.70
CA ILE A 88 8.33 1.92 -9.57
C ILE A 88 6.82 2.15 -9.61
N ILE A 89 6.06 1.06 -9.61
CA ILE A 89 4.60 1.08 -9.50
C ILE A 89 4.20 0.66 -8.10
N VAL A 90 3.38 1.46 -7.42
CA VAL A 90 2.72 1.09 -6.17
C VAL A 90 1.23 1.02 -6.45
N TYR A 91 0.67 -0.18 -6.42
CA TYR A 91 -0.76 -0.42 -6.62
C TYR A 91 -1.40 -0.84 -5.31
N PHE A 92 -2.50 -0.19 -4.96
CA PHE A 92 -3.32 -0.54 -3.80
C PHE A 92 -4.77 -0.68 -4.22
N SER A 93 -5.41 -1.78 -3.84
CA SER A 93 -6.87 -1.94 -3.89
C SER A 93 -7.38 -2.46 -2.55
N GLY A 94 -8.34 -1.76 -1.96
CA GLY A 94 -8.85 -2.02 -0.62
C GLY A 94 -9.67 -0.88 -0.04
N HIS A 95 -9.86 -0.88 1.27
CA HIS A 95 -10.48 0.24 1.98
C HIS A 95 -9.54 1.44 2.05
N GLY A 96 -10.12 2.63 1.92
CA GLY A 96 -9.51 3.89 2.33
C GLY A 96 -10.38 4.58 3.37
N SER A 97 -9.76 5.39 4.21
CA SER A 97 -10.42 6.14 5.29
C SER A 97 -10.04 7.61 5.21
N SER A 98 -10.89 8.47 5.78
CA SER A 98 -10.69 9.91 5.86
C SER A 98 -10.93 10.36 7.29
N TYR A 99 -9.95 11.03 7.89
CA TYR A 99 -9.97 11.49 9.28
C TYR A 99 -10.02 13.01 9.31
N SER A 100 -11.00 13.59 10.01
CA SER A 100 -11.04 15.05 10.18
C SER A 100 -10.06 15.47 11.27
N CYS A 101 -9.17 16.41 10.95
CA CYS A 101 -8.29 17.05 11.94
C CYS A 101 -9.05 17.61 13.15
N GLU A 102 -10.28 18.12 12.95
CA GLU A 102 -11.11 18.70 14.01
C GLU A 102 -11.62 17.66 15.03
N GLU A 103 -11.64 16.37 14.65
CA GLU A 103 -12.04 15.29 15.55
C GLU A 103 -10.93 14.88 16.53
N TYR A 104 -9.67 15.18 16.20
CA TYR A 104 -8.50 14.68 16.94
C TYR A 104 -7.64 15.79 17.56
N PHE A 105 -7.73 17.02 17.07
CA PHE A 105 -6.93 18.14 17.57
C PHE A 105 -7.79 19.39 17.77
N PRO A 106 -7.54 20.19 18.83
CA PRO A 106 -8.11 21.52 18.96
C PRO A 106 -7.80 22.36 17.73
N ARG A 107 -8.79 23.14 17.27
CA ARG A 107 -8.73 23.97 16.06
C ARG A 107 -7.50 24.89 16.02
N GLU A 108 -7.05 25.32 17.19
CA GLU A 108 -5.90 26.21 17.42
C GLU A 108 -4.54 25.57 17.12
N THR A 109 -4.44 24.23 17.16
CA THR A 109 -3.21 23.47 16.86
C THR A 109 -3.16 22.92 15.44
N CYS A 110 -4.27 22.93 14.71
CA CYS A 110 -4.32 22.42 13.34
C CYS A 110 -3.91 23.49 12.33
N GLY A 111 -2.60 23.59 12.07
CA GLY A 111 -2.05 24.46 11.01
C GLY A 111 -2.48 24.09 9.58
N HIS A 112 -3.20 22.97 9.38
CA HIS A 112 -3.76 22.56 8.10
C HIS A 112 -5.23 22.15 8.26
N ILE A 113 -6.11 22.95 7.66
CA ILE A 113 -7.55 22.66 7.52
C ILE A 113 -7.68 21.64 6.39
N GLY A 114 -7.97 20.37 6.73
CA GLY A 114 -8.19 19.33 5.73
C GLY A 114 -8.30 17.94 6.36
N ALA A 115 -9.04 17.06 5.68
CA ALA A 115 -9.10 15.65 6.03
C ALA A 115 -7.77 14.95 5.73
N ILE A 116 -7.38 14.01 6.59
CA ILE A 116 -6.25 13.11 6.38
C ILE A 116 -6.81 11.83 5.78
N GLU A 117 -6.44 11.54 4.53
CA GLU A 117 -6.79 10.29 3.90
C GLU A 117 -5.78 9.19 4.27
N ALA A 118 -6.21 7.94 4.25
CA ALA A 118 -5.37 6.81 4.63
C ALA A 118 -5.76 5.54 3.90
N ILE A 119 -4.77 4.71 3.59
CA ILE A 119 -5.00 3.32 3.15
C ILE A 119 -5.13 2.41 4.38
N CYS A 120 -6.07 1.48 4.30
CA CYS A 120 -6.43 0.61 5.41
C CYS A 120 -5.71 -0.75 5.30
N PRO A 121 -4.76 -1.08 6.19
CA PRO A 121 -4.20 -2.42 6.25
C PRO A 121 -5.24 -3.41 6.79
N VAL A 122 -5.01 -4.71 6.57
CA VAL A 122 -5.99 -5.74 6.97
C VAL A 122 -6.13 -5.89 8.48
N ASP A 123 -5.03 -5.66 9.22
CA ASP A 123 -4.93 -5.75 10.69
C ASP A 123 -5.28 -4.43 11.39
N ARG A 124 -5.90 -3.48 10.66
CA ARG A 124 -6.35 -2.20 11.25
C ARG A 124 -7.26 -2.45 12.45
N ASN A 125 -7.16 -1.58 13.44
CA ASN A 125 -7.92 -1.64 14.69
C ASN A 125 -7.66 -2.88 15.57
N GLU A 126 -6.81 -3.82 15.16
CA GLU A 126 -6.30 -4.88 16.04
C GLU A 126 -5.26 -4.32 17.02
N ARG A 127 -4.92 -5.10 18.05
CA ARG A 127 -3.85 -4.75 18.99
C ARG A 127 -2.53 -5.39 18.56
N ASP A 128 -1.47 -4.59 18.53
CA ASP A 128 -0.13 -5.10 18.34
C ASP A 128 0.40 -5.83 19.59
N LYS A 129 1.66 -6.25 19.53
CA LYS A 129 2.35 -6.99 20.59
C LYS A 129 2.45 -6.21 21.91
N ASP A 130 2.46 -4.88 21.82
CA ASP A 130 2.56 -3.96 22.93
C ASP A 130 1.16 -3.51 23.41
N GLY A 131 0.10 -4.08 22.84
CA GLY A 131 -1.29 -3.77 23.16
C GLY A 131 -1.81 -2.47 22.53
N ARG A 132 -1.05 -1.83 21.62
CA ARG A 132 -1.46 -0.60 20.94
C ARG A 132 -2.34 -0.90 19.75
N ILE A 133 -3.28 0.00 19.46
CA ILE A 133 -4.16 -0.13 18.28
C ILE A 133 -3.35 0.13 17.01
N ILE A 134 -3.45 -0.79 16.06
CA ILE A 134 -2.83 -0.67 14.73
C ILE A 134 -3.62 0.35 13.92
N SER A 135 -2.95 1.45 13.56
CA SER A 135 -3.56 2.54 12.79
C SER A 135 -3.52 2.30 11.27
N ASP A 136 -4.34 3.04 10.53
CA ASP A 136 -4.24 3.13 9.07
C ASP A 136 -2.97 3.90 8.63
N ILE A 137 -2.53 3.71 7.40
CA ILE A 137 -1.34 4.38 6.84
C ILE A 137 -1.81 5.66 6.15
N SER A 138 -1.49 6.82 6.75
CA SER A 138 -1.94 8.10 6.21
C SER A 138 -1.24 8.46 4.90
N ASP A 139 -1.89 9.31 4.10
CA ASP A 139 -1.32 9.97 2.94
C ASP A 139 0.02 10.67 3.24
N ARG A 140 0.14 11.32 4.40
CA ARG A 140 1.36 11.98 4.87
C ARG A 140 2.48 10.98 5.13
N GLU A 141 2.19 9.86 5.79
CA GLU A 141 3.16 8.79 6.05
C GLU A 141 3.61 8.13 4.74
N LEU A 142 2.65 7.81 3.86
CA LEU A 142 2.93 7.26 2.55
C LEU A 142 3.81 8.21 1.73
N ASN A 143 3.46 9.50 1.65
CA ASN A 143 4.24 10.51 0.94
C ASN A 143 5.64 10.69 1.53
N ALA A 144 5.81 10.62 2.85
CA ALA A 144 7.11 10.66 3.48
C ALA A 144 7.98 9.47 3.05
N ILE A 145 7.43 8.25 3.05
CA ILE A 145 8.14 7.04 2.61
C ILE A 145 8.50 7.15 1.13
N LEU A 146 7.54 7.50 0.27
CA LEU A 146 7.77 7.62 -1.18
C LEU A 146 8.78 8.72 -1.52
N THR A 147 8.81 9.82 -0.77
CA THR A 147 9.83 10.87 -0.92
C THR A 147 11.23 10.33 -0.67
N LEU A 148 11.40 9.46 0.33
CA LEU A 148 12.69 8.81 0.59
C LEU A 148 13.12 7.88 -0.54
N VAL A 149 12.17 7.20 -1.20
CA VAL A 149 12.44 6.37 -2.38
C VAL A 149 12.80 7.24 -3.59
N ARG A 150 12.06 8.34 -3.83
CA ARG A 150 12.33 9.31 -4.92
C ARG A 150 13.71 9.95 -4.86
N ARG A 151 14.28 10.12 -3.66
CA ARG A 151 15.67 10.62 -3.50
C ARG A 151 16.73 9.75 -4.18
N LYS A 152 16.41 8.51 -4.55
CA LYS A 152 17.29 7.66 -5.38
C LYS A 152 17.20 7.95 -6.88
N GLY A 153 16.35 8.89 -7.30
CA GLY A 153 16.10 9.22 -8.69
C GLY A 153 15.13 8.27 -9.41
N ALA A 154 14.38 7.45 -8.67
CA ALA A 154 13.37 6.56 -9.25
C ALA A 154 12.05 7.30 -9.52
N ASN A 155 11.38 6.94 -10.61
CA ASN A 155 10.06 7.47 -10.99
C ASN A 155 8.97 6.61 -10.34
N ILE A 156 8.20 7.19 -9.43
CA ILE A 156 7.17 6.46 -8.68
C ILE A 156 5.78 6.85 -9.16
N THR A 157 5.03 5.86 -9.62
CA THR A 157 3.60 5.96 -9.93
C THR A 157 2.80 5.23 -8.86
N VAL A 158 1.82 5.91 -8.26
CA VAL A 158 0.89 5.33 -7.29
C VAL A 158 -0.48 5.22 -7.93
N ILE A 159 -1.08 4.04 -7.86
CA ILE A 159 -2.44 3.76 -8.32
C ILE A 159 -3.20 3.24 -7.10
N ALA A 160 -4.21 3.99 -6.66
CA ALA A 160 -5.02 3.64 -5.51
C ALA A 160 -6.48 3.47 -5.94
N ASP A 161 -6.97 2.25 -5.83
CA ASP A 161 -8.36 1.87 -6.04
C ASP A 161 -9.03 1.69 -4.67
N CYS A 162 -9.38 2.81 -4.06
CA CYS A 162 -10.05 2.87 -2.77
C CYS A 162 -10.87 4.15 -2.63
N CYS A 163 -11.87 4.14 -1.75
CA CYS A 163 -12.57 5.37 -1.37
C CYS A 163 -11.59 6.32 -0.66
N HIS A 164 -11.67 7.64 -0.92
CA HIS A 164 -10.79 8.66 -0.33
C HIS A 164 -9.29 8.52 -0.70
N ALA A 165 -9.00 8.65 -2.00
CA ALA A 165 -7.64 8.55 -2.55
C ALA A 165 -7.10 9.86 -3.16
N ALA A 166 -7.83 10.98 -3.02
CA ALA A 166 -7.56 12.23 -3.72
C ALA A 166 -6.28 12.97 -3.24
N SER A 167 -5.85 12.75 -1.99
CA SER A 167 -4.65 13.37 -1.40
C SER A 167 -3.43 12.45 -1.35
N LEU A 168 -3.58 11.16 -1.70
CA LEU A 168 -2.50 10.15 -1.64
C LEU A 168 -1.24 10.50 -2.45
N THR A 169 -1.31 11.46 -3.39
CA THR A 169 -0.18 11.88 -4.22
C THR A 169 0.13 13.38 -4.19
N ARG A 170 -0.47 14.18 -3.28
CA ARG A 170 -0.12 15.60 -3.17
C ARG A 170 1.23 15.75 -2.45
N GLY A 171 2.30 15.77 -3.24
CA GLY A 171 3.68 16.03 -2.80
C GLY A 171 4.31 17.10 -3.68
#